data_AF-A0A949G2N3-F1
#
_entry.id   AF-A0A949G2N3-F1
#
_cell.length_a   1.000
_cell.length_b   1.000
_cell.length_c   1.000
_cell.angle_alpha   90.00
_cell.angle_beta   90.00
_cell.angle_gamma   90.00
#
_symmetry.space_group_name_H-M   'P 1'
#
loop_
_entity.id
_entity.type
_entity.pdbx_description
1 polymer ?
#
loop_
_entity_poly.entity_id
_entity_poly.type
_entity_poly.pdbx_seq_one_letter_code
_entity_poly.pdbx_strand_id
1 'polypeptide(L)'
;TPNPYAAAYGHPLPGIDCTDFSAYVYSLALGIQMHSGTPSQIEFVGASKPTPGGTAVATVLDSAGNQIVPQFFYGPNFGIAAINGTSSLTSLVSQFQAGDLLYIGNPNDGILHVVMWLGQTGTDSAGNTFPLVISSHDNTPAIFDTLALGTDGFPSDGNVAGHLPPPGVHILPFADSNWFYQDFQVAMRVIAVPEPSVCMVALAFLAGGGYTAWRRRSRG
;
A
#
# COMPACT_ATOMS: atom_id res chain seq x y z
N THR A 1 9.57 -29.45 0.79
CA THR A 1 9.77 -28.14 1.44
C THR A 1 8.43 -27.42 1.48
N PRO A 2 8.08 -26.68 2.55
CA PRO A 2 6.87 -25.86 2.55
C PRO A 2 6.89 -24.87 1.37
N ASN A 3 5.76 -24.66 0.71
CA ASN A 3 5.65 -23.72 -0.40
C ASN A 3 5.78 -22.29 0.15
N PRO A 4 6.84 -21.52 -0.19
CA PRO A 4 7.02 -20.15 0.30
C PRO A 4 6.00 -19.14 -0.27
N TYR A 5 5.11 -19.59 -1.17
CA TYR A 5 4.02 -18.80 -1.76
C TYR A 5 2.64 -19.17 -1.20
N ALA A 6 2.56 -20.16 -0.30
CA ALA A 6 1.29 -20.57 0.29
C ALA A 6 0.90 -19.57 1.39
N ALA A 7 0.23 -18.48 0.99
CA ALA A 7 -0.57 -17.72 1.92
C ALA A 7 -1.52 -18.68 2.64
N ALA A 8 -1.65 -18.58 3.97
CA ALA A 8 -2.43 -19.50 4.79
C ALA A 8 -3.92 -19.54 4.37
N TYR A 9 -4.24 -20.35 3.38
CA TYR A 9 -5.59 -20.48 2.85
C TYR A 9 -6.42 -21.29 3.85
N GLY A 10 -7.41 -20.64 4.47
CA GLY A 10 -8.45 -21.32 5.24
C GLY A 10 -8.24 -21.47 6.74
N HIS A 11 -7.21 -20.88 7.34
CA HIS A 11 -7.06 -20.81 8.80
C HIS A 11 -6.67 -19.41 9.27
N PRO A 12 -7.47 -18.72 10.10
CA PRO A 12 -7.00 -17.52 10.80
C PRO A 12 -5.87 -17.93 11.74
N LEU A 13 -4.65 -17.51 11.44
CA LEU A 13 -3.51 -17.66 12.35
C LEU A 13 -3.44 -16.41 13.25
N PRO A 14 -3.27 -16.56 14.57
CA PRO A 14 -2.77 -15.46 15.39
C PRO A 14 -1.41 -15.02 14.85
N GLY A 15 -1.24 -13.73 14.51
CA GLY A 15 0.06 -13.18 14.11
C GLY A 15 0.41 -13.27 12.62
N ILE A 16 -0.52 -12.92 11.71
CA ILE A 16 -0.18 -12.73 10.30
C ILE A 16 0.72 -11.49 10.15
N ASP A 17 1.95 -11.67 9.68
CA ASP A 17 2.87 -10.54 9.49
C ASP A 17 2.46 -9.68 8.29
N CYS A 18 3.12 -8.54 8.09
CA CYS A 18 2.76 -7.59 7.05
C CYS A 18 2.81 -8.18 5.63
N THR A 19 3.80 -9.03 5.36
CA THR A 19 4.03 -9.64 4.05
C THR A 19 3.17 -10.87 3.81
N ASP A 20 2.90 -11.67 4.83
CA ASP A 20 1.92 -12.75 4.78
C ASP A 20 0.52 -12.17 4.52
N PHE A 21 0.18 -11.06 5.17
CA PHE A 21 -1.09 -10.39 4.99
C PHE A 21 -1.27 -9.87 3.56
N SER A 22 -0.27 -9.15 3.03
CA SER A 22 -0.33 -8.65 1.66
C SER A 22 -0.41 -9.78 0.64
N ALA A 23 0.42 -10.82 0.78
CA ALA A 23 0.41 -11.99 -0.10
C ALA A 23 -0.93 -12.75 -0.03
N TYR A 24 -1.51 -12.89 1.16
CA TYR A 24 -2.82 -13.51 1.36
C TYR A 24 -3.94 -12.75 0.68
N VAL A 25 -4.01 -11.43 0.85
CA VAL A 25 -5.06 -10.62 0.22
C VAL A 25 -4.99 -10.74 -1.30
N TYR A 26 -3.79 -10.64 -1.88
CA TYR A 26 -3.60 -10.78 -3.32
C TYR A 26 -3.92 -12.19 -3.85
N SER A 27 -3.54 -13.24 -3.11
CA SER A 27 -3.82 -14.62 -3.48
C SER A 27 -5.31 -14.92 -3.42
N LEU A 28 -5.98 -14.55 -2.33
CA LEU A 28 -7.40 -14.84 -2.13
C LEU A 28 -8.29 -14.01 -3.06
N ALA A 29 -8.05 -12.71 -3.16
CA ALA A 29 -8.94 -11.81 -3.88
C ALA A 29 -8.71 -11.84 -5.39
N LEU A 30 -7.46 -12.02 -5.84
CA LEU A 30 -7.06 -11.83 -7.23
C LEU A 30 -6.41 -13.07 -7.86
N GLY A 31 -6.19 -14.13 -7.10
CA GLY A 31 -5.47 -15.31 -7.57
C GLY A 31 -3.99 -15.04 -7.86
N ILE A 32 -3.42 -13.97 -7.29
CA ILE A 32 -2.04 -13.57 -7.50
C ILE A 32 -1.16 -14.14 -6.39
N GLN A 33 -0.07 -14.78 -6.77
CA GLN A 33 0.91 -15.35 -5.85
C GLN A 33 2.14 -14.46 -5.78
N MET A 34 2.59 -14.16 -4.57
CA MET A 34 3.85 -13.48 -4.29
C MET A 34 4.48 -14.10 -3.05
N HIS A 35 5.78 -13.88 -2.88
CA HIS A 35 6.46 -14.32 -1.66
C HIS A 35 5.93 -13.59 -0.42
N SER A 36 5.97 -14.27 0.72
CA SER A 36 5.99 -13.62 2.03
C SER A 36 7.41 -13.54 2.60
N GLY A 37 7.59 -12.76 3.65
CA GLY A 37 8.86 -12.30 4.19
C GLY A 37 9.38 -11.06 3.45
N THR A 38 9.71 -9.98 4.17
CA THR A 38 10.16 -8.72 3.55
C THR A 38 11.35 -8.89 2.60
N PRO A 39 12.37 -9.73 2.87
CA PRO A 39 13.51 -9.88 1.96
C PRO A 39 13.21 -10.70 0.70
N SER A 40 12.06 -11.36 0.64
CA SER A 40 11.66 -12.22 -0.48
C SER A 40 10.47 -11.66 -1.26
N GLN A 41 9.63 -10.84 -0.62
CA GLN A 41 8.51 -10.16 -1.28
C GLN A 41 9.01 -9.02 -2.20
N ILE A 42 10.13 -8.38 -1.84
CA ILE A 42 10.82 -7.39 -2.66
C ILE A 42 12.34 -7.55 -2.54
N GLU A 43 13.02 -7.47 -3.67
CA GLU A 43 14.48 -7.58 -3.77
C GLU A 43 15.05 -6.37 -4.52
N PHE A 44 16.38 -6.15 -4.41
CA PHE A 44 17.08 -5.07 -5.10
C PHE A 44 18.20 -5.64 -5.98
N VAL A 45 18.25 -5.21 -7.24
CA VAL A 45 19.27 -5.68 -8.17
C VAL A 45 20.65 -5.22 -7.70
N GLY A 46 21.54 -6.18 -7.43
CA GLY A 46 22.92 -5.91 -7.03
C GLY A 46 23.11 -5.44 -5.59
N ALA A 47 22.07 -5.44 -4.75
CA ALA A 47 22.15 -5.09 -3.34
C ALA A 47 21.09 -5.85 -2.51
N SER A 48 21.34 -6.02 -1.21
CA SER A 48 20.33 -6.61 -0.30
C SER A 48 19.38 -5.58 0.30
N LYS A 49 19.57 -4.29 0.00
CA LYS A 49 18.88 -3.15 0.62
C LYS A 49 18.65 -2.05 -0.43
N PRO A 50 17.72 -1.12 -0.18
CA PRO A 50 17.57 0.07 -1.01
C PRO A 50 18.89 0.82 -1.16
N THR A 51 19.26 1.16 -2.39
CA THR A 51 20.47 1.94 -2.70
C THR A 51 20.13 3.04 -3.69
N PRO A 52 20.82 4.20 -3.66
CA PRO A 52 20.54 5.28 -4.59
C PRO A 52 20.74 4.81 -6.03
N GLY A 53 19.71 4.95 -6.87
CA GLY A 53 19.72 4.46 -8.25
C GLY A 53 19.57 2.93 -8.40
N GLY A 54 19.34 2.20 -7.31
CA GLY A 54 19.04 0.77 -7.34
C GLY A 54 17.68 0.47 -7.98
N THR A 55 17.51 -0.76 -8.44
CA THR A 55 16.28 -1.23 -9.07
C THR A 55 15.61 -2.27 -8.19
N ALA A 56 14.36 -2.03 -7.81
CA ALA A 56 13.53 -3.02 -7.13
C ALA A 56 13.01 -4.08 -8.11
N VAL A 57 12.93 -5.33 -7.67
CA VAL A 57 12.35 -6.45 -8.40
C VAL A 57 11.53 -7.33 -7.45
N ALA A 58 10.56 -8.06 -7.99
CA ALA A 58 9.78 -9.04 -7.24
C ALA A 58 9.31 -10.15 -8.17
N THR A 59 9.18 -11.35 -7.61
CA THR A 59 8.54 -12.47 -8.31
C THR A 59 7.08 -12.52 -7.93
N VAL A 60 6.23 -12.24 -8.93
CA VAL A 60 4.77 -12.25 -8.79
C VAL A 60 4.20 -13.11 -9.91
N LEU A 61 3.27 -14.00 -9.57
CA LEU A 61 2.68 -14.95 -10.50
C LEU A 61 1.16 -14.81 -10.54
N ASP A 62 0.57 -15.05 -11.69
CA ASP A 62 -0.88 -15.20 -11.83
C ASP A 62 -1.37 -16.59 -11.33
N SER A 63 -2.68 -16.82 -11.40
CA SER A 63 -3.29 -18.08 -10.96
C SER A 63 -2.85 -19.31 -11.77
N ALA A 64 -2.32 -19.12 -12.98
CA ALA A 64 -1.78 -20.18 -13.83
C ALA A 64 -0.26 -20.36 -13.65
N GLY A 65 0.39 -19.54 -12.82
CA GLY A 65 1.83 -19.57 -12.57
C GLY A 65 2.66 -18.76 -13.58
N ASN A 66 2.04 -17.94 -14.43
CA ASN A 66 2.79 -17.06 -15.32
C ASN A 66 3.26 -15.82 -14.57
N GLN A 67 4.43 -15.31 -14.94
CA GLN A 67 5.00 -14.13 -14.30
C GLN A 67 4.24 -12.85 -14.66
N ILE A 68 3.93 -12.06 -13.64
CA ILE A 68 3.47 -10.68 -13.73
C ILE A 68 4.68 -9.78 -13.48
N VAL A 69 4.85 -8.74 -14.30
CA VAL A 69 5.91 -7.73 -14.12
C VAL A 69 5.33 -6.55 -13.34
N PRO A 70 5.71 -6.34 -12.07
CA PRO A 70 5.21 -5.22 -11.28
C PRO A 70 5.80 -3.89 -11.77
N GLN A 71 5.08 -2.80 -11.52
CA GLN A 71 5.60 -1.44 -11.66
C GLN A 71 6.07 -0.93 -10.31
N PHE A 72 7.20 -0.21 -10.28
CA PHE A 72 7.78 0.34 -9.05
C PHE A 72 7.79 1.87 -9.07
N PHE A 73 7.42 2.47 -7.94
CA PHE A 73 7.45 3.91 -7.72
C PHE A 73 8.34 4.22 -6.52
N TYR A 74 9.39 5.01 -6.71
CA TYR A 74 10.39 5.24 -5.68
C TYR A 74 10.05 6.47 -4.83
N GLY A 75 10.31 6.35 -3.53
CA GLY A 75 10.17 7.44 -2.58
C GLY A 75 11.21 8.54 -2.80
N PRO A 76 10.95 9.76 -2.32
CA PRO A 76 11.88 10.89 -2.44
C PRO A 76 13.30 10.59 -1.96
N ASN A 77 13.44 9.81 -0.87
CA ASN A 77 14.72 9.43 -0.30
C ASN A 77 15.08 7.97 -0.52
N PHE A 78 14.59 7.35 -1.60
CA PHE A 78 14.89 5.96 -1.90
C PHE A 78 16.41 5.68 -1.86
N GLY A 79 16.82 4.73 -1.01
CA GLY A 79 18.23 4.34 -0.88
C GLY A 79 19.10 5.35 -0.12
N ILE A 80 18.53 6.43 0.42
CA ILE A 80 19.26 7.45 1.19
C ILE A 80 18.83 7.36 2.66
N ALA A 81 19.79 7.47 3.58
CA ALA A 81 19.54 7.45 5.03
C ALA A 81 18.97 8.82 5.50
N ALA A 82 17.78 9.16 5.01
CA ALA A 82 17.06 10.39 5.33
C ALA A 82 15.54 10.17 5.30
N ILE A 83 14.81 10.85 6.19
CA ILE A 83 13.34 10.79 6.23
C ILE A 83 12.71 11.65 5.13
N ASN A 84 11.62 11.17 4.52
CA ASN A 84 10.91 11.93 3.49
C ASN A 84 10.38 13.27 4.05
N GLY A 85 10.57 14.35 3.29
CA GLY A 85 10.14 15.68 3.69
C GLY A 85 8.63 15.86 3.61
N THR A 86 8.05 16.65 4.51
CA THR A 86 6.59 16.81 4.64
C THR A 86 5.91 17.34 3.36
N SER A 87 6.63 18.11 2.55
CA SER A 87 6.09 18.73 1.33
C SER A 87 6.08 17.83 0.09
N SER A 88 6.73 16.66 0.12
CA SER A 88 6.82 15.77 -1.06
C SER A 88 5.69 14.73 -1.16
N LEU A 89 4.81 14.64 -0.17
CA LEU A 89 3.78 13.60 -0.12
C LEU A 89 2.79 13.71 -1.28
N THR A 90 2.30 14.92 -1.57
CA THR A 90 1.24 15.15 -2.57
C THR A 90 1.60 14.64 -3.97
N SER A 91 2.83 14.87 -4.43
CA SER A 91 3.30 14.41 -5.75
C SER A 91 3.52 12.90 -5.82
N LEU A 92 3.77 12.26 -4.68
CA LEU A 92 3.93 10.82 -4.58
C LEU A 92 2.55 10.13 -4.58
N VAL A 93 1.62 10.57 -3.72
CA VAL A 93 0.31 9.92 -3.56
C VAL A 93 -0.56 9.99 -4.81
N SER A 94 -0.35 10.99 -5.68
CA SER A 94 -1.03 11.07 -6.97
C SER A 94 -0.61 9.97 -7.95
N GLN A 95 0.51 9.28 -7.69
CA GLN A 95 0.96 8.16 -8.51
C GLN A 95 0.32 6.85 -8.06
N PHE A 96 -0.18 6.76 -6.82
CA PHE A 96 -0.67 5.51 -6.23
C PHE A 96 -2.11 5.19 -6.61
N GLN A 97 -2.38 3.89 -6.70
CA GLN A 97 -3.69 3.30 -6.96
C GLN A 97 -4.03 2.33 -5.83
N ALA A 98 -5.32 2.20 -5.53
CA ALA A 98 -5.78 1.29 -4.50
C ALA A 98 -5.25 -0.13 -4.77
N GLY A 99 -4.68 -0.74 -3.72
CA GLY A 99 -4.01 -2.04 -3.80
C GLY A 99 -2.49 -1.97 -3.87
N ASP A 100 -1.89 -0.84 -4.28
CA ASP A 100 -0.42 -0.73 -4.31
C ASP A 100 0.20 -1.11 -2.96
N LEU A 101 1.29 -1.87 -3.00
CA LEU A 101 2.05 -2.27 -1.81
C LEU A 101 3.16 -1.28 -1.57
N LEU A 102 3.14 -0.60 -0.42
CA LEU A 102 4.08 0.43 -0.03
C LEU A 102 5.05 -0.18 0.97
N TYR A 103 6.34 -0.15 0.65
CA TYR A 103 7.41 -0.71 1.47
C TYR A 103 8.11 0.38 2.28
N ILE A 104 8.18 0.16 3.57
CA ILE A 104 8.76 1.05 4.58
C ILE A 104 10.07 0.47 5.06
N GLY A 105 11.08 1.30 5.19
CA GLY A 105 12.40 0.90 5.66
C GLY A 105 13.45 1.95 5.41
N ASN A 106 14.71 1.53 5.41
CA ASN A 106 15.83 2.43 5.22
C ASN A 106 17.03 1.68 4.61
N PRO A 107 18.08 2.39 4.12
CA PRO A 107 19.23 1.73 3.49
C PRO A 107 20.12 0.93 4.44
N ASN A 108 20.07 1.22 5.74
CA ASN A 108 20.88 0.55 6.75
C ASN A 108 20.28 -0.78 7.17
N ASP A 109 18.96 -0.89 7.25
CA ASP A 109 18.25 -2.07 7.75
C ASP A 109 17.53 -2.84 6.64
N GLY A 110 17.28 -2.20 5.49
CA GLY A 110 16.49 -2.76 4.39
C GLY A 110 15.00 -2.44 4.54
N ILE A 111 14.16 -3.26 3.90
CA ILE A 111 12.70 -3.15 4.03
C ILE A 111 12.26 -3.82 5.34
N LEU A 112 11.59 -3.06 6.18
CA LEU A 112 11.14 -3.46 7.51
C LEU A 112 9.65 -3.79 7.55
N HIS A 113 8.86 -3.19 6.66
CA HIS A 113 7.42 -3.32 6.70
C HIS A 113 6.77 -3.09 5.34
N VAL A 114 5.56 -3.61 5.17
CA VAL A 114 4.72 -3.35 3.99
C VAL A 114 3.29 -3.02 4.40
N VAL A 115 2.68 -2.07 3.69
CA VAL A 115 1.27 -1.71 3.83
C VAL A 115 0.61 -1.66 2.47
N MET A 116 -0.71 -1.81 2.43
CA MET A 116 -1.47 -1.69 1.18
C MET A 116 -2.20 -0.34 1.14
N TRP A 117 -2.08 0.37 0.04
CA TRP A 117 -2.73 1.66 -0.19
C TRP A 117 -4.23 1.52 -0.42
N LEU A 118 -5.03 2.32 0.29
CA LEU A 118 -6.48 2.37 0.16
C LEU A 118 -7.00 3.62 -0.55
N GLY A 119 -6.13 4.59 -0.85
CA GLY A 119 -6.50 5.87 -1.47
C GLY A 119 -6.68 7.03 -0.50
N GLN A 120 -6.98 8.20 -1.05
CA GLN A 120 -7.37 9.41 -0.32
C GLN A 120 -8.82 9.31 0.16
N THR A 121 -9.08 8.36 1.05
CA THR A 121 -10.44 7.98 1.46
C THR A 121 -10.75 8.29 2.92
N GLY A 122 -9.76 8.73 3.71
CA GLY A 122 -9.96 9.14 5.11
C GLY A 122 -10.57 10.53 5.22
N THR A 123 -11.53 10.70 6.11
CA THR A 123 -12.05 12.01 6.54
C THR A 123 -12.29 11.97 8.04
N ASP A 124 -11.69 12.89 8.79
CA ASP A 124 -11.91 12.99 10.24
C ASP A 124 -13.22 13.75 10.57
N SER A 125 -13.56 13.81 11.86
CA SER A 125 -14.75 14.54 12.34
C SER A 125 -14.67 16.06 12.12
N ALA A 126 -13.48 16.60 11.83
CA ALA A 126 -13.28 18.01 11.50
C ALA A 126 -13.35 18.28 9.98
N GLY A 127 -13.50 17.24 9.15
CA GLY A 127 -13.59 17.33 7.70
C GLY A 127 -12.23 17.33 6.99
N ASN A 128 -11.12 17.07 7.69
CA ASN A 128 -9.81 16.96 7.06
C ASN A 128 -9.71 15.62 6.34
N THR A 129 -9.23 15.64 5.09
CA THR A 129 -9.00 14.42 4.31
C THR A 129 -7.54 13.98 4.39
N PHE A 130 -7.34 12.67 4.45
CA PHE A 130 -6.01 12.08 4.48
C PHE A 130 -6.01 10.71 3.81
N PRO A 131 -4.87 10.31 3.24
CA PRO A 131 -4.74 8.97 2.69
C PRO A 131 -4.75 7.89 3.77
N LEU A 132 -5.29 6.73 3.41
CA LEU A 132 -5.35 5.56 4.27
C LEU A 132 -4.54 4.40 3.68
N VAL A 133 -3.96 3.63 4.58
CA VAL A 133 -3.34 2.33 4.30
C VAL A 133 -3.95 1.27 5.21
N ILE A 134 -3.93 0.02 4.76
CA ILE A 134 -4.19 -1.14 5.63
C ILE A 134 -2.87 -1.85 5.90
N SER A 135 -2.65 -2.18 7.17
CA SER A 135 -1.41 -2.77 7.67
C SER A 135 -1.73 -3.94 8.59
N SER A 136 -0.95 -5.01 8.50
CA SER A 136 -0.89 -6.05 9.53
C SER A 136 0.44 -5.94 10.26
N HIS A 137 0.44 -5.98 11.59
CA HIS A 137 1.67 -5.86 12.37
C HIS A 137 1.58 -6.54 13.74
N ASP A 138 2.74 -6.89 14.28
CA ASP A 138 2.91 -7.46 15.62
C ASP A 138 3.65 -6.51 16.59
N ASN A 139 3.89 -5.26 16.15
CA ASN A 139 4.74 -4.26 16.79
C ASN A 139 6.25 -4.56 16.77
N THR A 140 6.71 -5.37 15.80
CA THR A 140 8.13 -5.63 15.54
C THR A 140 8.49 -5.37 14.07
N PRO A 141 8.87 -4.13 13.68
CA PRO A 141 9.13 -2.97 14.53
C PRO A 141 7.85 -2.29 15.03
N ALA A 142 7.96 -1.50 16.10
CA ALA A 142 6.84 -0.72 16.60
C ALA A 142 6.35 0.24 15.50
N ILE A 143 5.05 0.21 15.21
CA ILE A 143 4.45 1.16 14.26
C ILE A 143 4.25 2.49 14.97
N PHE A 144 5.12 3.45 14.69
CA PHE A 144 4.99 4.80 15.23
C PHE A 144 3.97 5.61 14.41
N ASP A 145 2.70 5.51 14.81
CA ASP A 145 1.62 6.40 14.34
C ASP A 145 1.55 7.69 15.19
N THR A 146 2.68 8.38 15.36
CA THR A 146 2.74 9.60 16.17
C THR A 146 3.44 10.74 15.45
N LEU A 147 2.89 11.95 15.60
CA LEU A 147 3.41 13.23 15.10
C LEU A 147 4.69 13.71 15.82
N ALA A 148 5.18 12.98 16.83
CA ALA A 148 6.30 13.41 17.67
C ALA A 148 7.62 12.90 17.10
N LEU A 149 8.41 13.80 16.50
CA LEU A 149 9.81 13.56 16.16
C LEU A 149 10.69 13.81 17.38
N GLY A 150 11.66 12.92 17.62
CA GLY A 150 12.74 13.09 18.57
C GLY A 150 13.78 14.10 18.11
N THR A 151 14.70 14.45 19.01
CA THR A 151 15.79 15.41 18.75
C THR A 151 16.80 14.92 17.70
N ASP A 152 16.76 13.64 17.35
CA ASP A 152 17.55 12.97 16.32
C ASP A 152 16.86 12.93 14.95
N GLY A 153 15.63 13.45 14.83
CA GLY A 153 14.87 13.46 13.59
C GLY A 153 14.19 12.12 13.25
N PHE A 154 14.27 11.13 14.14
CA PHE A 154 13.44 9.92 14.07
C PHE A 154 12.15 10.12 14.88
N PRO A 155 11.03 9.44 14.58
CA PRO A 155 9.86 9.44 15.45
C PRO A 155 10.26 9.09 16.89
N SER A 156 10.10 10.02 17.83
CA SER A 156 10.34 9.71 19.24
C SER A 156 9.22 8.81 19.74
N ASP A 157 9.62 7.74 20.43
CA ASP A 157 8.78 6.93 21.31
C ASP A 157 8.15 7.71 22.49
N GLY A 158 8.32 9.04 22.54
CA GLY A 158 7.87 10.02 23.53
C GLY A 158 6.36 10.19 23.60
N ASN A 159 5.65 9.08 23.64
CA ASN A 159 4.22 8.97 23.63
C ASN A 159 3.66 9.33 25.02
N VAL A 160 3.46 10.62 25.27
CA VAL A 160 2.78 11.08 26.51
C VAL A 160 1.25 10.98 26.41
N ALA A 161 0.70 10.53 25.28
CA ALA A 161 -0.75 10.31 25.12
C ALA A 161 -1.18 9.14 24.20
N GLY A 162 -0.25 8.47 23.51
CA GLY A 162 -0.61 7.65 22.38
C GLY A 162 -0.77 6.18 22.63
N HIS A 163 -1.51 5.65 21.67
CA HIS A 163 -1.91 4.28 21.59
C HIS A 163 -1.25 3.78 20.33
N LEU A 164 -0.17 3.01 20.46
CA LEU A 164 0.22 2.14 19.35
C LEU A 164 -1.02 1.27 19.06
N PRO A 165 -1.45 1.13 17.79
CA PRO A 165 -2.46 0.15 17.49
C PRO A 165 -2.01 -1.20 18.09
N PRO A 166 -2.92 -1.97 18.72
CA PRO A 166 -2.56 -3.29 19.19
C PRO A 166 -2.06 -4.13 18.00
N PRO A 167 -1.29 -5.20 18.23
CA PRO A 167 -0.98 -6.16 17.19
C PRO A 167 -2.24 -6.62 16.45
N GLY A 168 -2.20 -6.60 15.11
CA GLY A 168 -3.33 -6.96 14.28
C GLY A 168 -3.37 -6.23 12.95
N VAL A 169 -4.53 -6.33 12.29
CA VAL A 169 -4.82 -5.65 11.03
C VAL A 169 -5.56 -4.35 11.32
N HIS A 170 -4.98 -3.23 10.87
CA HIS A 170 -5.50 -1.89 11.12
C HIS A 170 -5.52 -1.06 9.84
N ILE A 171 -6.52 -0.19 9.74
CA ILE A 171 -6.52 0.92 8.78
C ILE A 171 -5.92 2.12 9.49
N LEU A 172 -4.87 2.69 8.90
CA LEU A 172 -4.04 3.73 9.51
C LEU A 172 -3.83 4.87 8.50
N PRO A 173 -3.60 6.10 8.98
CA PRO A 173 -3.26 7.22 8.10
C PRO A 173 -1.90 7.01 7.43
N PHE A 174 -1.73 7.55 6.23
CA PHE A 174 -0.43 7.70 5.55
C PHE A 174 -0.06 9.18 5.47
N ALA A 175 0.14 9.79 6.62
CA ALA A 175 0.38 11.23 6.75
C ALA A 175 1.86 11.58 6.59
N ASP A 176 2.12 12.82 6.20
CA ASP A 176 3.47 13.37 5.99
C ASP A 176 4.39 13.32 7.24
N SER A 177 3.75 13.20 8.39
CA SER A 177 4.32 13.32 9.72
C SER A 177 4.42 11.98 10.44
N ASN A 178 3.96 10.88 9.84
CA ASN A 178 4.05 9.55 10.43
C ASN A 178 5.17 8.71 9.80
N TRP A 179 5.52 7.64 10.53
CA TRP A 179 6.61 6.74 10.15
C TRP A 179 6.39 6.11 8.77
N PHE A 180 5.14 5.77 8.41
CA PHE A 180 4.87 5.13 7.12
C PHE A 180 5.35 5.97 5.95
N TYR A 181 5.10 7.28 5.98
CA TYR A 181 5.59 8.15 4.92
C TYR A 181 7.06 8.50 5.08
N GLN A 182 7.52 8.83 6.29
CA GLN A 182 8.90 9.26 6.52
C GLN A 182 9.92 8.21 6.09
N ASP A 183 9.62 6.93 6.32
CA ASP A 183 10.47 5.79 5.95
C ASP A 183 9.99 5.08 4.68
N PHE A 184 9.06 5.66 3.92
CA PHE A 184 8.63 5.09 2.64
C PHE A 184 9.82 5.03 1.65
N GLN A 185 10.12 3.84 1.16
CA GLN A 185 11.21 3.59 0.20
C GLN A 185 10.68 3.41 -1.22
N VAL A 186 9.72 2.52 -1.40
CA VAL A 186 9.26 2.10 -2.73
C VAL A 186 7.85 1.55 -2.66
N ALA A 187 7.04 1.81 -3.69
CA ALA A 187 5.75 1.18 -3.88
C ALA A 187 5.82 0.20 -5.05
N MET A 188 5.10 -0.91 -4.94
CA MET A 188 4.92 -1.92 -5.98
C MET A 188 3.46 -2.01 -6.38
N ARG A 189 3.21 -1.81 -7.67
CA ARG A 189 1.93 -2.05 -8.31
C ARG A 189 1.97 -3.36 -9.07
N VAL A 190 1.15 -4.29 -8.63
CA VAL A 190 1.04 -5.62 -9.24
C VAL A 190 0.04 -5.64 -10.39
N ILE A 191 -1.12 -5.02 -10.19
CA ILE A 191 -2.14 -4.84 -11.24
C ILE A 191 -2.48 -3.35 -11.27
N ALA A 192 -2.43 -2.75 -12.44
CA ALA A 192 -2.99 -1.43 -12.64
C ALA A 192 -4.51 -1.52 -12.55
N VAL A 193 -5.11 -0.72 -11.66
CA VAL A 193 -6.54 -0.50 -11.68
C VAL A 193 -6.83 0.23 -12.99
N PRO A 194 -7.64 -0.36 -13.91
CA PRO A 194 -8.09 0.38 -15.06
C PRO A 194 -8.84 1.59 -14.52
N GLU A 195 -8.40 2.81 -14.86
CA GLU A 195 -9.20 4.01 -14.63
C GLU A 195 -10.63 3.69 -15.08
N PRO A 196 -11.67 4.04 -14.30
CA PRO A 196 -13.04 3.79 -14.71
C PRO A 196 -13.24 4.46 -16.07
N SER A 197 -13.19 3.64 -17.12
CA SER A 197 -13.28 4.12 -18.47
C SER A 197 -14.59 4.91 -18.56
N VAL A 198 -14.49 6.13 -19.08
CA VAL A 198 -15.60 7.08 -19.29
C VAL A 198 -16.82 6.41 -19.98
N CYS A 199 -16.62 5.25 -20.59
CA CYS A 199 -17.62 4.32 -21.08
C CYS A 199 -18.72 3.92 -20.07
N MET A 200 -18.43 3.79 -18.77
CA MET A 200 -19.47 3.45 -17.78
C MET A 200 -20.40 4.62 -17.47
N VAL A 201 -19.95 5.87 -17.66
CA VAL A 201 -20.81 7.05 -17.54
C VAL A 201 -21.71 7.20 -18.78
N ALA A 202 -21.24 6.81 -19.96
CA ALA A 202 -22.05 6.88 -21.19
C ALA A 202 -23.24 5.91 -21.20
N LEU A 203 -23.13 4.74 -20.55
CA LEU A 203 -24.23 3.77 -20.46
C LEU A 203 -25.38 4.23 -19.54
N ALA A 204 -25.07 4.99 -18.49
CA ALA A 204 -26.09 5.59 -17.62
C ALA A 204 -26.89 6.68 -18.35
N PHE A 205 -26.26 7.47 -19.23
CA PHE A 205 -26.94 8.51 -20.00
C PHE A 205 -27.80 7.96 -21.16
N LEU A 206 -27.37 6.87 -21.82
CA LEU A 206 -28.18 6.24 -22.88
C LEU A 206 -29.44 5.54 -22.35
N ALA A 207 -29.37 4.93 -21.15
CA ALA A 207 -30.55 4.34 -20.51
C ALA A 207 -31.56 5.41 -20.05
N GLY A 208 -31.09 6.57 -19.54
CA GLY A 208 -31.95 7.69 -19.15
C GLY A 208 -32.58 8.45 -20.32
N GLY A 209 -31.85 8.59 -21.43
CA GLY A 209 -32.35 9.25 -22.65
C GLY A 209 -33.42 8.42 -23.38
N GLY A 210 -33.30 7.09 -23.41
CA GLY A 210 -34.30 6.20 -24.01
C GLY A 210 -35.65 6.23 -23.29
N TYR A 211 -35.63 6.29 -21.95
CA TYR A 211 -36.85 6.27 -21.14
C TYR A 211 -37.68 7.57 -21.26
N THR A 212 -37.02 8.72 -21.40
CA THR A 212 -37.70 10.02 -21.57
C THR A 212 -38.25 10.20 -23.00
N ALA A 213 -37.58 9.65 -24.02
CA ALA A 213 -38.06 9.69 -25.40
C ALA A 213 -39.28 8.76 -25.65
N TRP A 214 -39.32 7.59 -25.01
CA TRP A 214 -40.44 6.65 -25.17
C TRP A 214 -41.76 7.20 -24.59
N ARG A 215 -41.71 7.87 -23.44
CA ARG A 215 -42.91 8.44 -22.79
C ARG A 215 -43.58 9.59 -23.55
N ARG A 216 -42.87 10.24 -24.49
CA ARG A 216 -43.44 11.33 -25.33
C ARG A 216 -44.15 10.84 -26.59
N ARG A 217 -43.88 9.62 -27.06
CA ARG A 217 -44.53 9.07 -28.28
C ARG A 217 -45.82 8.31 -28.02
N SER A 218 -46.12 7.92 -26.77
CA SER A 218 -47.32 7.14 -26.42
C SER A 218 -48.52 7.99 -26.00
N ARG A 219 -48.53 9.30 -26.30
CA ARG A 219 -49.61 10.25 -25.98
C ARG A 219 -50.01 11.17 -27.15
N GLY A 220 -49.71 10.77 -28.38
CA GLY A 220 -50.18 11.42 -29.61
C GLY A 220 -51.16 10.53 -30.34
#